data_AF-A0A178FNN6-F1
#
_entry.id   AF-A0A178FNN6-F1
#
_cell.length_a   1.000
_cell.length_b   1.000
_cell.length_c   1.000
_cell.angle_alpha   90.00
_cell.angle_beta   90.00
_cell.angle_gamma   90.00
#
_symmetry.space_group_name_H-M   'P 1'
#
loop_
_entity.id
_entity.type
_entity.pdbx_description
1 polymer ?
#
loop_
_entity_poly.entity_id
_entity_poly.type
_entity_poly.pdbx_seq_one_letter_code
_entity_poly.pdbx_strand_id
1 'polypeptide(L)'
;MFPSKASSESGSSNVEVWTLDSDSVDFSEPVRRLQLLLSKLESLIDEVAPDTGPRRFGNISFRKWCEEMESRAASIMDECLPPEILQQKSEEGETVTAREELMSYLTGSFGSSQRLDYGTGHELSFLAFLACLWKLNGFAQADPGVEEREPAGSHGPTDPTPTEGSLPNAPATSDVTKSNIVEKERKSNMYFSAIGFIYDVKKGPFWEHSPMLYDISGIKDGWGKINKGMIKMYNAEVLSKFPVVQHFPFGSLFVWKQDPNATSTAPSAHTSSGPQIRTQIPASPSLSAQSDAGTRAPWVLKPTSVGMGDLRGGVPSSHQVPATRAPWASQGGQQRNPPQREPFPPANSSER
;
A
#
# COMPACT_ATOMS: atom_id res chain seq x y z
N MET A 1 8.63 16.99 -1.97
CA MET A 1 10.08 17.20 -1.83
C MET A 1 10.75 16.06 -2.54
N PHE A 2 11.33 16.34 -3.70
CA PHE A 2 12.12 15.38 -4.45
C PHE A 2 13.59 15.77 -4.30
N PRO A 3 14.44 14.95 -3.65
CA PRO A 3 15.86 15.22 -3.56
C PRO A 3 16.52 14.88 -4.91
N SER A 4 17.14 15.88 -5.53
CA SER A 4 17.97 15.68 -6.72
C SER A 4 19.44 15.91 -6.41
N LYS A 5 20.31 15.13 -7.06
CA LYS A 5 21.76 15.26 -6.93
C LYS A 5 22.24 16.20 -8.04
N ALA A 6 22.51 17.45 -7.71
CA ALA A 6 23.14 18.37 -8.65
C ALA A 6 24.64 18.05 -8.73
N SER A 7 25.14 17.78 -9.93
CA SER A 7 26.58 17.65 -10.19
C SER A 7 27.19 19.05 -10.24
N SER A 8 27.94 19.44 -9.20
CA SER A 8 28.80 20.63 -9.29
C SER A 8 30.14 20.25 -9.93
N GLU A 9 30.71 21.19 -10.69
CA GLU A 9 32.07 21.07 -11.28
C GLU A 9 33.19 20.85 -10.23
N SER A 10 32.86 20.94 -8.93
CA SER A 10 33.78 20.80 -7.80
C SER A 10 33.79 19.42 -7.12
N GLY A 11 33.04 18.44 -7.63
CA GLY A 11 32.98 17.09 -7.04
C GLY A 11 32.18 16.98 -5.73
N SER A 12 31.62 18.09 -5.24
CA SER A 12 30.64 18.09 -4.15
C SER A 12 29.23 17.88 -4.72
N SER A 13 28.56 16.81 -4.30
CA SER A 13 27.15 16.55 -4.63
C SER A 13 26.26 17.37 -3.71
N ASN A 14 25.61 18.40 -4.24
CA ASN A 14 24.61 19.16 -3.49
C ASN A 14 23.24 18.52 -3.71
N VAL A 15 22.51 18.23 -2.62
CA VAL A 15 21.15 17.69 -2.69
C VAL A 15 20.20 18.88 -2.74
N GLU A 16 19.64 19.13 -3.92
CA GLU A 16 18.63 20.16 -4.10
C GLU A 16 17.24 19.57 -3.80
N VAL A 17 16.42 20.34 -3.10
CA VAL A 17 15.09 19.90 -2.64
C VAL A 17 14.04 20.78 -3.31
N TRP A 18 13.24 20.19 -4.19
CA TRP A 18 12.14 20.90 -4.85
C TRP A 18 10.79 20.59 -4.22
N THR A 19 9.96 21.61 -4.05
CA THR A 19 8.54 21.46 -3.69
C THR A 19 7.72 21.06 -4.91
N LEU A 20 6.57 20.41 -4.69
CA LEU A 20 5.68 19.96 -5.78
C LEU A 20 5.23 21.11 -6.70
N ASP A 21 5.04 22.30 -6.12
CA ASP A 21 4.60 23.51 -6.82
C ASP A 21 5.76 24.43 -7.22
N SER A 22 7.00 23.91 -7.27
CA SER A 22 8.15 24.71 -7.63
C SER A 22 8.10 25.07 -9.11
N ASP A 23 8.18 26.36 -9.45
CA ASP A 23 8.27 26.84 -10.84
C ASP A 23 9.46 26.24 -11.61
N SER A 24 10.45 25.71 -10.89
CA SER A 24 11.62 25.01 -11.43
C SER A 24 11.34 23.57 -11.90
N VAL A 25 10.12 23.03 -11.70
CA VAL A 25 9.78 21.67 -12.12
C VAL A 25 9.04 21.72 -13.46
N ASP A 26 9.76 21.46 -14.53
CA ASP A 26 9.18 21.30 -15.86
C ASP A 26 8.66 19.87 -16.04
N PHE A 27 7.34 19.71 -16.10
CA PHE A 27 6.73 18.42 -16.41
C PHE A 27 6.88 18.07 -17.90
N SER A 28 7.35 16.85 -18.16
CA SER A 28 7.42 16.27 -19.50
C SER A 28 6.03 16.13 -20.14
N GLU A 29 5.98 16.02 -21.46
CA GLU A 29 4.73 15.80 -22.19
C GLU A 29 3.98 14.55 -21.70
N PRO A 30 4.62 13.38 -21.50
CA PRO A 30 3.97 12.22 -20.90
C PRO A 30 3.34 12.50 -19.52
N VAL A 31 4.03 13.24 -18.65
CA VAL A 31 3.52 13.58 -17.32
C VAL A 31 2.32 14.53 -17.42
N ARG A 32 2.37 15.55 -18.29
CA ARG A 32 1.23 16.46 -18.52
C ARG A 32 0.01 15.73 -19.08
N ARG A 33 0.22 14.76 -19.96
CA ARG A 33 -0.82 13.89 -20.49
C ARG A 33 -1.47 13.02 -19.42
N LEU A 34 -0.68 12.49 -18.49
CA LEU A 34 -1.20 11.76 -17.32
C LEU A 34 -1.95 12.67 -16.35
N GLN A 35 -1.49 13.90 -16.13
CA GLN A 35 -2.23 14.90 -15.36
C GLN A 35 -3.59 15.18 -16.02
N LEU A 36 -3.64 15.39 -17.34
CA LEU A 36 -4.88 15.59 -18.07
C LEU A 36 -5.83 14.38 -17.96
N LEU A 37 -5.30 13.16 -18.06
CA LEU A 37 -6.06 11.93 -17.84
C LEU A 37 -6.70 11.92 -16.44
N LEU A 38 -5.91 12.18 -15.40
CA LEU A 38 -6.41 12.20 -14.02
C LEU A 38 -7.44 13.32 -13.80
N SER A 39 -7.23 14.52 -14.35
CA SER A 39 -8.20 15.61 -14.26
C SER A 39 -9.52 15.29 -14.96
N LYS A 40 -9.50 14.57 -16.08
CA LYS A 40 -10.73 14.08 -16.73
C LYS A 40 -11.46 13.07 -15.85
N LEU A 41 -10.76 12.13 -15.23
CA LEU A 41 -11.35 11.16 -14.30
C LEU A 41 -11.92 11.85 -13.05
N GLU A 42 -11.22 12.87 -12.53
CA GLU A 42 -11.67 13.69 -11.41
C GLU A 42 -12.95 14.45 -11.76
N SER A 43 -13.06 15.03 -12.97
CA SER A 43 -14.27 15.76 -13.38
C SER A 43 -15.54 14.89 -13.41
N LEU A 44 -15.39 13.56 -13.53
CA LEU A 44 -16.53 12.63 -13.42
C LEU A 44 -17.12 12.59 -12.00
N ILE A 45 -16.33 12.94 -10.98
CA ILE A 45 -16.81 13.03 -9.59
C ILE A 45 -17.86 14.16 -9.47
N ASP A 46 -17.62 15.28 -10.15
CA ASP A 46 -18.54 16.43 -10.15
C ASP A 46 -19.86 16.10 -10.89
N GLU A 47 -19.79 15.28 -11.94
CA GLU A 47 -20.98 14.81 -12.68
C GLU A 47 -21.83 13.82 -11.87
N VAL A 48 -21.20 13.06 -10.97
CA VAL A 48 -21.86 12.00 -10.20
C VAL A 48 -21.99 12.42 -8.73
N ALA A 49 -22.97 13.29 -8.49
CA ALA A 49 -23.25 13.81 -7.15
C ALA A 49 -23.48 12.68 -6.11
N PRO A 50 -22.92 12.82 -4.89
CA PRO A 50 -23.17 11.88 -3.81
C PRO A 50 -24.65 11.82 -3.42
N ASP A 51 -25.16 10.62 -3.17
CA ASP A 51 -26.48 10.45 -2.54
C ASP A 51 -26.46 11.05 -1.12
N THR A 52 -27.48 11.85 -0.79
CA THR A 52 -27.60 12.65 0.44
C THR A 52 -28.30 11.92 1.60
N GLY A 53 -28.75 10.67 1.38
CA GLY A 53 -29.40 9.87 2.42
C GLY A 53 -28.46 9.49 3.59
N PRO A 54 -29.02 9.21 4.80
CA PRO A 54 -28.23 8.77 5.94
C PRO A 54 -27.56 7.42 5.67
N ARG A 55 -26.22 7.37 5.77
CA ARG A 55 -25.43 6.19 5.39
C ARG A 55 -24.39 5.85 6.45
N ARG A 56 -24.19 4.54 6.65
CA ARG A 56 -23.17 3.96 7.56
C ARG A 56 -22.00 3.32 6.81
N PHE A 57 -22.14 3.12 5.50
CA PHE A 57 -21.16 2.48 4.60
C PHE A 57 -20.98 3.34 3.34
N GLY A 58 -20.24 2.85 2.34
CA GLY A 58 -19.94 3.57 1.09
C GLY A 58 -21.15 4.17 0.38
N ASN A 59 -20.93 5.28 -0.32
CA ASN A 59 -21.97 5.95 -1.11
C ASN A 59 -22.27 5.15 -2.39
N ILE A 60 -23.54 4.92 -2.71
CA ILE A 60 -23.94 4.13 -3.88
C ILE A 60 -23.65 4.88 -5.18
N SER A 61 -23.58 6.21 -5.14
CA SER A 61 -23.15 7.03 -6.27
C SER A 61 -21.77 6.61 -6.78
N PHE A 62 -20.93 5.98 -5.94
CA PHE A 62 -19.67 5.39 -6.40
C PHE A 62 -19.84 4.34 -7.49
N ARG A 63 -20.93 3.53 -7.47
CA ARG A 63 -21.22 2.59 -8.56
C ARG A 63 -21.47 3.29 -9.87
N LYS A 64 -22.28 4.34 -9.82
CA LYS A 64 -22.56 5.18 -10.98
C LYS A 64 -21.29 5.84 -11.48
N TRP A 65 -20.41 6.31 -10.59
CA TRP A 65 -19.11 6.87 -10.97
C TRP A 65 -18.23 5.82 -11.65
N CYS A 66 -18.15 4.59 -11.13
CA CYS A 66 -17.42 3.51 -11.79
C CYS A 66 -17.98 3.18 -13.18
N GLU A 67 -19.30 3.10 -13.32
CA GLU A 67 -19.96 2.86 -14.62
C GLU A 67 -19.63 3.96 -15.64
N GLU A 68 -19.72 5.23 -15.24
CA GLU A 68 -19.35 6.36 -16.10
C GLU A 68 -17.86 6.34 -16.46
N MET A 69 -16.99 6.08 -15.48
CA MET A 69 -15.55 5.98 -15.67
C MET A 69 -15.19 4.85 -16.64
N GLU A 70 -15.71 3.64 -16.44
CA GLU A 70 -15.47 2.48 -17.30
C GLU A 70 -15.96 2.73 -18.73
N SER A 71 -17.13 3.38 -18.90
CA SER A 71 -17.69 3.67 -20.22
C SER A 71 -16.86 4.71 -21.01
N ARG A 72 -16.19 5.64 -20.32
CA ARG A 72 -15.42 6.73 -20.94
C ARG A 72 -13.91 6.49 -20.95
N ALA A 73 -13.40 5.55 -20.16
CA ALA A 73 -11.97 5.29 -19.99
C ALA A 73 -11.26 5.07 -21.32
N ALA A 74 -11.89 4.35 -22.25
CA ALA A 74 -11.39 4.12 -23.61
C ALA A 74 -11.13 5.43 -24.36
N SER A 75 -12.12 6.32 -24.41
CA SER A 75 -12.00 7.62 -25.08
C SER A 75 -10.99 8.53 -24.38
N ILE A 76 -10.96 8.51 -23.04
CA ILE A 76 -10.02 9.32 -22.25
C ILE A 76 -8.58 8.85 -22.51
N MET A 77 -8.35 7.54 -22.57
CA MET A 77 -7.04 6.98 -22.90
C MET A 77 -6.60 7.36 -24.33
N ASP A 78 -7.49 7.26 -25.31
CA ASP A 78 -7.18 7.60 -26.71
C ASP A 78 -6.84 9.11 -26.87
N GLU A 79 -7.46 9.98 -26.06
CA GLU A 79 -7.17 11.42 -26.05
C GLU A 79 -5.85 11.75 -25.34
N CYS A 80 -5.61 11.12 -24.18
CA CYS A 80 -4.48 11.48 -23.32
C CYS A 80 -3.20 10.72 -23.64
N LEU A 81 -3.26 9.50 -24.17
CA LEU A 81 -2.06 8.67 -24.39
C LEU A 81 -1.64 8.69 -25.87
N PRO A 82 -0.33 8.66 -26.18
CA PRO A 82 0.16 8.55 -27.54
C PRO A 82 -0.36 7.29 -28.26
N PRO A 83 -0.85 7.38 -29.51
CA PRO A 83 -1.37 6.22 -30.25
C PRO A 83 -0.32 5.14 -30.48
N GLU A 84 0.97 5.51 -30.54
CA GLU A 84 2.09 4.58 -30.70
C GLU A 84 2.18 3.59 -29.53
N ILE A 85 1.88 4.05 -28.31
CA ILE A 85 1.86 3.23 -27.10
C ILE A 85 0.65 2.31 -27.11
N LEU A 86 -0.53 2.86 -27.43
CA LEU A 86 -1.80 2.12 -27.39
C LEU A 86 -1.87 1.01 -28.44
N GLN A 87 -1.26 1.23 -29.61
CA GLN A 87 -1.29 0.31 -30.75
C GLN A 87 -0.13 -0.69 -30.74
N GLN A 88 0.80 -0.60 -29.80
CA GLN A 88 1.89 -1.56 -29.68
C GLN A 88 1.31 -2.96 -29.44
N LYS A 89 1.70 -3.90 -30.29
CA LYS A 89 1.28 -5.30 -30.17
C LYS A 89 2.21 -6.02 -29.22
N SER A 90 1.65 -6.94 -28.46
CA SER A 90 2.41 -7.99 -27.81
C SER A 90 3.13 -8.87 -28.85
N GLU A 91 4.15 -9.60 -28.42
CA GLU A 91 4.92 -10.55 -29.23
C GLU A 91 4.02 -11.46 -30.09
N GLU A 92 4.60 -11.96 -31.20
CA GLU A 92 3.89 -12.70 -32.26
C GLU A 92 3.01 -13.85 -31.71
N GLY A 93 1.69 -13.65 -31.74
CA GLY A 93 0.69 -14.68 -31.44
C GLY A 93 -0.41 -14.25 -30.46
N GLU A 94 -0.24 -13.14 -29.73
CA GLU A 94 -1.27 -12.62 -28.82
C GLU A 94 -2.25 -11.68 -29.52
N THR A 95 -3.55 -11.89 -29.27
CA THR A 95 -4.64 -11.05 -29.81
C THR A 95 -4.90 -9.80 -28.99
N VAL A 96 -4.31 -9.69 -27.79
CA VAL A 96 -4.57 -8.60 -26.84
C VAL A 96 -3.63 -7.43 -27.15
N THR A 97 -4.21 -6.25 -27.29
CA THR A 97 -3.47 -5.00 -27.54
C THR A 97 -2.94 -4.40 -26.23
N ALA A 98 -1.85 -3.61 -26.29
CA ALA A 98 -1.37 -2.86 -25.13
C ALA A 98 -2.47 -1.98 -24.51
N ARG A 99 -3.36 -1.42 -25.36
CA ARG A 99 -4.55 -0.67 -24.93
C ARG A 99 -5.47 -1.46 -24.02
N GLU A 100 -5.79 -2.71 -24.35
CA GLU A 100 -6.70 -3.55 -23.54
C GLU A 100 -6.08 -3.90 -22.19
N GLU A 101 -4.79 -4.19 -22.16
CA GLU A 101 -4.08 -4.46 -20.91
C GLU A 101 -3.96 -3.20 -20.03
N LEU A 102 -3.60 -2.05 -20.61
CA LEU A 102 -3.58 -0.75 -19.92
C LEU A 102 -4.97 -0.39 -19.36
N MET A 103 -6.04 -0.64 -20.11
CA MET A 103 -7.43 -0.40 -19.69
C MET A 103 -7.76 -1.18 -18.42
N SER A 104 -7.37 -2.45 -18.38
CA SER A 104 -7.60 -3.33 -17.24
C SER A 104 -6.96 -2.77 -15.96
N TYR A 105 -5.69 -2.35 -16.04
CA TYR A 105 -5.01 -1.74 -14.88
C TYR A 105 -5.61 -0.40 -14.48
N LEU A 106 -5.94 0.47 -15.45
CA LEU A 106 -6.51 1.79 -15.16
C LEU A 106 -7.87 1.67 -14.46
N THR A 107 -8.80 0.90 -15.03
CA THR A 107 -10.13 0.69 -14.42
C THR A 107 -10.06 -0.01 -13.07
N GLY A 108 -9.10 -0.92 -12.88
CA GLY A 108 -8.82 -1.55 -11.58
C GLY A 108 -8.23 -0.63 -10.52
N SER A 109 -7.84 0.59 -10.85
CA SER A 109 -7.10 1.51 -9.97
C SER A 109 -7.95 2.22 -8.91
N PHE A 110 -9.27 2.29 -9.09
CA PHE A 110 -10.11 3.26 -8.36
C PHE A 110 -11.07 2.65 -7.34
N GLY A 111 -10.98 1.35 -7.05
CA GLY A 111 -11.81 0.67 -6.07
C GLY A 111 -12.78 -0.35 -6.68
N SER A 112 -13.56 -1.01 -5.82
CA SER A 112 -14.55 -2.00 -6.24
C SER A 112 -15.96 -1.43 -6.19
N SER A 113 -16.60 -1.26 -7.36
CA SER A 113 -18.00 -0.81 -7.46
C SER A 113 -18.98 -1.73 -6.71
N GLN A 114 -18.72 -3.04 -6.73
CA GLN A 114 -19.56 -4.03 -6.07
C GLN A 114 -19.47 -3.92 -4.55
N ARG A 115 -18.25 -3.90 -4.02
CA ARG A 115 -17.98 -3.91 -2.58
C ARG A 115 -18.03 -2.51 -1.94
N LEU A 116 -17.98 -1.45 -2.75
CA LEU A 116 -17.85 -0.06 -2.31
C LEU A 116 -16.63 0.14 -1.40
N ASP A 117 -15.51 -0.48 -1.80
CA ASP A 117 -14.25 -0.45 -1.06
C ASP A 117 -13.07 -0.02 -1.93
N TYR A 118 -11.99 0.37 -1.26
CA TYR A 118 -10.71 0.73 -1.84
C TYR A 118 -9.60 0.17 -0.94
N GLY A 119 -8.47 -0.21 -1.52
CA GLY A 119 -7.34 -0.77 -0.78
C GLY A 119 -6.12 -0.96 -1.64
N THR A 120 -5.08 -1.54 -1.05
CA THR A 120 -3.73 -1.63 -1.63
C THR A 120 -3.65 -2.41 -2.94
N GLY A 121 -4.60 -3.29 -3.23
CA GLY A 121 -4.70 -3.95 -4.54
C GLY A 121 -5.06 -2.99 -5.68
N HIS A 122 -5.90 -1.98 -5.41
CA HIS A 122 -6.27 -0.95 -6.37
C HIS A 122 -5.11 0.04 -6.59
N GLU A 123 -4.42 0.42 -5.51
CA GLU A 123 -3.16 1.19 -5.59
C GLU A 123 -2.11 0.47 -6.44
N LEU A 124 -1.95 -0.85 -6.23
CA LEU A 124 -1.07 -1.69 -7.03
C LEU A 124 -1.48 -1.71 -8.52
N SER A 125 -2.77 -1.70 -8.82
CA SER A 125 -3.27 -1.61 -10.19
C SER A 125 -2.87 -0.30 -10.87
N PHE A 126 -2.91 0.83 -10.14
CA PHE A 126 -2.45 2.11 -10.67
C PHE A 126 -0.94 2.14 -10.91
N LEU A 127 -0.17 1.55 -9.99
CA LEU A 127 1.28 1.37 -10.19
C LEU A 127 1.58 0.48 -11.41
N ALA A 128 0.79 -0.57 -11.64
CA ALA A 128 0.92 -1.41 -12.81
C ALA A 128 0.59 -0.67 -14.11
N PHE A 129 -0.45 0.18 -14.11
CA PHE A 129 -0.75 1.05 -15.24
C PHE A 129 0.44 1.95 -15.60
N LEU A 130 1.04 2.64 -14.62
CA LEU A 130 2.22 3.48 -14.83
C LEU A 130 3.44 2.65 -15.30
N ALA A 131 3.64 1.47 -14.71
CA ALA A 131 4.73 0.59 -15.10
C ALA A 131 4.56 0.05 -16.53
N CYS A 132 3.34 -0.23 -16.98
CA CYS A 132 3.04 -0.60 -18.36
C CYS A 132 3.39 0.52 -19.34
N LEU A 133 3.01 1.76 -19.04
CA LEU A 133 3.40 2.92 -19.85
C LEU A 133 4.92 3.05 -19.93
N TRP A 134 5.62 2.83 -18.82
CA TRP A 134 7.07 2.80 -18.82
C TRP A 134 7.64 1.65 -19.67
N LYS A 135 7.13 0.43 -19.56
CA LYS A 135 7.57 -0.72 -20.39
C LYS A 135 7.35 -0.53 -21.88
N LEU A 136 6.39 0.32 -22.24
CA LEU A 136 6.07 0.72 -23.62
C LEU A 136 6.86 1.96 -24.07
N ASN A 137 7.88 2.36 -23.32
CA ASN A 137 8.70 3.55 -23.57
C ASN A 137 7.87 4.84 -23.68
N GLY A 138 6.78 4.92 -22.90
CA GLY A 138 5.90 6.08 -22.89
C GLY A 138 6.46 7.31 -22.18
N PHE A 139 7.54 7.11 -21.43
CA PHE A 139 8.36 8.14 -20.83
C PHE A 139 9.66 8.24 -21.66
N ALA A 140 10.01 9.44 -22.12
CA ALA A 140 11.26 9.73 -22.78
C ALA A 140 12.47 9.24 -21.96
N GLN A 141 13.51 8.77 -22.65
CA GLN A 141 14.80 8.55 -22.00
C GLN A 141 15.38 9.92 -21.64
N ALA A 142 15.39 10.19 -20.35
CA ALA A 142 15.85 11.46 -19.85
C ALA A 142 17.37 11.42 -19.62
N ASP A 143 18.08 12.45 -20.10
CA ASP A 143 19.47 12.69 -19.73
C ASP A 143 19.60 12.75 -18.19
N PRO A 144 20.77 12.44 -17.58
CA PRO A 144 20.96 12.60 -16.14
C PRO A 144 20.58 14.02 -15.68
N GLY A 145 19.43 14.16 -15.00
CA GLY A 145 18.91 15.46 -14.54
C GLY A 145 17.65 15.94 -15.28
N VAL A 146 17.25 15.28 -16.36
CA VAL A 146 15.88 15.33 -16.89
C VAL A 146 15.13 14.19 -16.20
N GLU A 147 13.95 14.45 -15.63
CA GLU A 147 13.16 13.41 -14.98
C GLU A 147 12.46 12.56 -16.04
N GLU A 148 12.90 11.30 -16.14
CA GLU A 148 12.10 10.10 -16.42
C GLU A 148 13.04 8.92 -16.23
N ARG A 149 13.23 8.52 -14.96
CA ARG A 149 14.14 7.42 -14.62
C ARG A 149 13.49 6.07 -14.87
N GLU A 150 14.24 5.27 -15.61
CA GLU A 150 14.26 3.82 -15.61
C GLU A 150 13.87 3.24 -14.21
N PRO A 151 12.97 2.26 -14.12
CA PRO A 151 12.73 1.47 -12.93
C PRO A 151 13.96 0.63 -12.73
N ALA A 152 14.80 1.07 -11.80
CA ALA A 152 15.58 0.22 -10.90
C ALA A 152 16.12 -1.11 -11.48
N GLY A 153 16.60 -1.11 -12.73
CA GLY A 153 16.83 -2.36 -13.48
C GLY A 153 18.00 -2.32 -14.47
N SER A 154 18.48 -1.15 -14.89
CA SER A 154 19.56 -1.01 -15.89
C SER A 154 20.79 -0.24 -15.40
N HIS A 155 20.94 -0.01 -14.10
CA HIS A 155 22.19 0.49 -13.52
C HIS A 155 22.78 -0.53 -12.56
N GLY A 156 24.08 -0.79 -12.70
CA GLY A 156 24.86 -1.68 -11.84
C GLY A 156 24.82 -1.30 -10.34
N PRO A 157 25.49 -2.09 -9.48
CA PRO A 157 25.24 -2.16 -8.03
C PRO A 157 25.72 -0.97 -7.18
N THR A 158 25.70 0.27 -7.69
CA THR A 158 26.30 1.43 -7.02
C THR A 158 25.41 2.67 -7.07
N ASP A 159 24.24 2.61 -6.44
CA ASP A 159 23.95 3.54 -5.34
C ASP A 159 22.80 2.92 -4.49
N PRO A 160 23.12 2.14 -3.44
CA PRO A 160 22.09 1.56 -2.59
C PRO A 160 21.29 2.70 -1.96
N THR A 161 19.96 2.67 -2.11
CA THR A 161 19.07 3.55 -1.34
C THR A 161 19.55 3.57 0.12
N PRO A 162 19.82 4.75 0.71
CA PRO A 162 20.42 4.84 2.04
C PRO A 162 19.68 3.94 3.01
N THR A 163 20.40 2.97 3.58
CA THR A 163 19.77 1.97 4.45
C THR A 163 19.49 2.50 5.85
N GLU A 164 20.10 3.64 6.21
CA GLU A 164 20.01 4.34 7.50
C GLU A 164 20.22 5.85 7.27
N GLY A 165 19.87 6.65 8.28
CA GLY A 165 19.96 8.11 8.27
C GLY A 165 18.73 8.81 7.69
N SER A 166 18.77 10.13 7.75
CA SER A 166 17.75 11.04 7.21
C SER A 166 18.45 12.16 6.45
N LEU A 167 17.77 12.76 5.47
CA LEU A 167 18.28 14.00 4.86
C LEU A 167 18.42 15.10 5.95
N PRO A 168 19.41 16.00 5.85
CA PRO A 168 19.69 16.99 6.89
C PRO A 168 18.49 17.86 7.31
N ASN A 169 17.60 18.16 6.36
CA ASN A 169 16.39 18.98 6.60
C ASN A 169 15.10 18.15 6.69
N ALA A 170 15.20 16.82 6.77
CA ALA A 170 14.02 15.98 6.94
C ALA A 170 13.44 16.15 8.36
N PRO A 171 12.11 16.19 8.52
CA PRO A 171 11.47 16.11 9.83
C PRO A 171 11.92 14.88 10.61
N ALA A 172 11.88 14.93 11.94
CA ALA A 172 12.19 13.74 12.73
C ALA A 172 11.10 12.67 12.51
N THR A 173 11.47 11.40 12.56
CA THR A 173 10.52 10.28 12.41
C THR A 173 9.39 10.33 13.44
N SER A 174 9.71 10.77 14.66
CA SER A 174 8.74 10.97 15.74
C SER A 174 7.73 12.10 15.50
N ASP A 175 8.00 13.03 14.57
CA ASP A 175 7.15 14.18 14.32
C ASP A 175 5.79 13.81 13.69
N VAL A 176 5.67 12.58 13.18
CA VAL A 176 4.40 11.95 12.75
C VAL A 176 3.31 12.02 13.84
N THR A 177 3.71 12.02 15.11
CA THR A 177 2.80 12.05 16.25
C THR A 177 2.38 13.47 16.68
N LYS A 178 2.94 14.50 16.04
CA LYS A 178 2.72 15.92 16.39
C LYS A 178 1.90 16.60 15.30
N SER A 179 0.60 16.76 15.54
CA SER A 179 -0.35 17.29 14.54
C SER A 179 0.08 18.65 13.96
N ASN A 180 0.67 19.53 14.77
CA ASN A 180 1.15 20.84 14.31
C ASN A 180 2.32 20.74 13.32
N ILE A 181 3.21 19.75 13.48
CA ILE A 181 4.30 19.52 12.53
C ILE A 181 3.74 18.85 11.28
N VAL A 182 2.85 17.88 11.45
CA VAL A 182 2.17 17.22 10.32
C VAL A 182 1.47 18.25 9.43
N GLU A 183 0.74 19.19 10.01
CA GLU A 183 0.04 20.23 9.24
C GLU A 183 0.99 21.17 8.49
N LYS A 184 2.18 21.41 9.03
CA LYS A 184 3.21 22.19 8.34
C LYS A 184 3.83 21.40 7.19
N GLU A 185 4.16 20.13 7.41
CA GLU A 185 4.93 19.31 6.47
C GLU A 185 4.07 18.65 5.37
N ARG A 186 2.77 18.47 5.60
CA ARG A 186 1.86 17.76 4.69
C ARG A 186 1.75 18.38 3.29
N LYS A 187 2.07 19.68 3.15
CA LYS A 187 2.04 20.39 1.86
C LYS A 187 3.23 20.04 0.97
N SER A 188 4.36 19.67 1.56
CA SER A 188 5.62 19.47 0.85
C SER A 188 6.14 18.04 0.90
N ASN A 189 5.55 17.17 1.72
CA ASN A 189 6.00 15.79 1.92
C ASN A 189 4.81 14.81 1.82
N MET A 190 4.86 13.88 0.86
CA MET A 190 3.78 12.91 0.60
C MET A 190 3.50 11.99 1.79
N TYR A 191 4.53 11.58 2.54
CA TYR A 191 4.34 10.80 3.76
C TYR A 191 3.54 11.59 4.80
N PHE A 192 3.93 12.85 5.05
CA PHE A 192 3.18 13.72 5.97
C PHE A 192 1.80 14.11 5.43
N SER A 193 1.59 14.15 4.11
CA SER A 193 0.26 14.29 3.50
C SER A 193 -0.66 13.14 3.87
N ALA A 194 -0.18 11.90 3.73
CA ALA A 194 -0.93 10.71 4.14
C ALA A 194 -1.19 10.68 5.65
N ILE A 195 -0.21 11.06 6.48
CA ILE A 195 -0.41 11.19 7.94
C ILE A 195 -1.44 12.29 8.25
N GLY A 196 -1.40 13.43 7.56
CA GLY A 196 -2.37 14.51 7.71
C GLY A 196 -3.79 14.05 7.43
N PHE A 197 -3.99 13.29 6.33
CA PHE A 197 -5.29 12.69 6.02
C PHE A 197 -5.79 11.75 7.13
N ILE A 198 -4.90 11.00 7.77
CA ILE A 198 -5.27 10.16 8.93
C ILE A 198 -5.81 11.03 10.08
N TYR A 199 -5.21 12.18 10.40
CA TYR A 199 -5.71 13.09 11.43
C TYR A 199 -7.04 13.75 11.05
N ASP A 200 -7.27 13.99 9.75
CA ASP A 200 -8.53 14.54 9.27
C ASP A 200 -9.68 13.57 9.52
N VAL A 201 -9.46 12.28 9.21
CA VAL A 201 -10.48 11.21 9.24
C VAL A 201 -10.64 10.58 10.62
N LYS A 202 -9.55 10.32 11.34
CA LYS A 202 -9.55 9.62 12.64
C LYS A 202 -9.37 10.60 13.79
N LYS A 203 -10.10 10.37 14.89
CA LYS A 203 -10.04 11.20 16.10
C LYS A 203 -9.51 10.38 17.28
N GLY A 204 -8.94 11.09 18.24
CA GLY A 204 -8.28 10.50 19.40
C GLY A 204 -6.76 10.45 19.26
N PRO A 205 -6.06 9.86 20.25
CA PRO A 205 -4.61 9.73 20.23
C PRO A 205 -4.11 8.87 19.06
N PHE A 206 -3.03 9.30 18.39
CA PHE A 206 -2.52 8.64 17.20
C PHE A 206 -2.16 7.16 17.40
N TRP A 207 -1.62 6.81 18.57
CA TRP A 207 -1.25 5.44 18.93
C TRP A 207 -2.46 4.50 19.10
N GLU A 208 -3.66 5.02 19.40
CA GLU A 208 -4.87 4.20 19.54
C GLU A 208 -5.39 3.76 18.18
N HIS A 209 -5.41 4.66 17.21
CA HIS A 209 -6.07 4.43 15.93
C HIS A 209 -5.09 4.07 14.79
N SER A 210 -3.79 4.25 15.01
CA SER A 210 -2.69 3.96 14.08
C SER A 210 -1.44 3.38 14.77
N PRO A 211 -1.56 2.28 15.54
CA PRO A 211 -0.48 1.74 16.36
C PRO A 211 0.76 1.31 15.56
N MET A 212 0.60 0.77 14.35
CA MET A 212 1.73 0.37 13.51
C MET A 212 2.56 1.56 13.02
N LEU A 213 1.89 2.63 12.58
CA LEU A 213 2.58 3.87 12.19
C LEU A 213 3.23 4.55 13.39
N TYR A 214 2.59 4.47 14.56
CA TYR A 214 3.18 4.94 15.82
C TYR A 214 4.46 4.18 16.17
N ASP A 215 4.45 2.84 16.10
CA ASP A 215 5.63 2.01 16.32
C ASP A 215 6.76 2.35 15.33
N ILE A 216 6.43 2.53 14.04
CA ILE A 216 7.40 2.92 12.99
C ILE A 216 8.00 4.31 13.27
N SER A 217 7.20 5.26 13.77
CA SER A 217 7.68 6.61 14.09
C SER A 217 8.73 6.63 15.21
N GLY A 218 8.82 5.57 16.01
CA GLY A 218 9.82 5.41 17.07
C GLY A 218 11.21 4.96 16.60
N ILE A 219 11.38 4.66 15.31
CA ILE A 219 12.64 4.15 14.76
C ILE A 219 13.67 5.29 14.67
N LYS A 220 14.81 5.07 15.34
CA LYS A 220 15.87 6.08 15.54
C LYS A 220 16.90 6.11 14.42
N ASP A 221 17.00 5.03 13.64
CA ASP A 221 17.96 4.88 12.54
C ASP A 221 17.61 5.75 11.31
N GLY A 222 16.62 6.63 11.43
CA GLY A 222 16.22 7.58 10.40
C GLY A 222 15.31 7.02 9.30
N TRP A 223 14.95 7.89 8.35
CA TRP A 223 14.03 7.58 7.26
C TRP A 223 14.54 6.52 6.30
N GLY A 224 15.86 6.38 6.12
CA GLY A 224 16.47 5.33 5.29
C GLY A 224 16.14 3.93 5.81
N LYS A 225 16.19 3.74 7.14
CA LYS A 225 15.81 2.46 7.77
C LYS A 225 14.32 2.18 7.64
N ILE A 226 13.49 3.21 7.82
CA ILE A 226 12.03 3.12 7.62
C ILE A 226 11.72 2.70 6.19
N ASN A 227 12.30 3.38 5.19
CA ASN A 227 12.08 3.06 3.78
C ASN A 227 12.43 1.60 3.44
N LYS A 228 13.59 1.14 3.89
CA LYS A 228 14.01 -0.28 3.75
C LYS A 228 13.01 -1.24 4.39
N GLY A 229 12.51 -0.91 5.58
CA GLY A 229 11.48 -1.70 6.27
C GLY A 229 10.14 -1.71 5.53
N MET A 230 9.72 -0.56 5.01
CA MET A 230 8.48 -0.40 4.25
C MET A 230 8.48 -1.19 2.95
N ILE A 231 9.59 -1.22 2.20
CA ILE A 231 9.71 -2.05 0.98
C ILE A 231 9.53 -3.54 1.32
N LYS A 232 10.19 -4.02 2.38
CA LYS A 232 10.01 -5.41 2.83
C LYS A 232 8.57 -5.70 3.24
N MET A 233 7.93 -4.76 3.93
CA MET A 233 6.53 -4.87 4.34
C MET A 233 5.59 -4.89 3.14
N TYR A 234 5.82 -4.07 2.12
CA TYR A 234 5.04 -4.07 0.88
C TYR A 234 5.12 -5.42 0.15
N ASN A 235 6.34 -5.97 0.03
CA ASN A 235 6.52 -7.29 -0.57
C ASN A 235 5.76 -8.40 0.19
N ALA A 236 5.75 -8.35 1.52
CA ALA A 236 5.13 -9.38 2.36
C ALA A 236 3.61 -9.21 2.51
N GLU A 237 3.12 -7.99 2.69
CA GLU A 237 1.73 -7.68 3.07
C GLU A 237 0.86 -7.27 1.87
N VAL A 238 1.47 -6.88 0.74
CA VAL A 238 0.77 -6.57 -0.51
C VAL A 238 1.07 -7.65 -1.53
N LEU A 239 2.30 -7.70 -2.07
CA LEU A 239 2.63 -8.57 -3.21
C LEU A 239 2.53 -10.08 -2.90
N SER A 240 2.82 -10.47 -1.67
CA SER A 240 2.74 -11.88 -1.22
C SER A 240 1.43 -12.23 -0.51
N LYS A 241 0.44 -11.33 -0.53
CA LYS A 241 -0.82 -11.51 0.19
C LYS A 241 -1.93 -11.88 -0.80
N PHE A 242 -2.29 -13.15 -0.85
CA PHE A 242 -3.27 -13.66 -1.83
C PHE A 242 -4.58 -12.83 -1.89
N PRO A 243 -5.27 -12.50 -0.78
CA PRO A 243 -6.47 -11.67 -0.83
C PRO A 243 -6.30 -10.30 -1.51
N VAL A 244 -5.07 -9.75 -1.51
CA VAL A 244 -4.74 -8.46 -2.11
C VAL A 244 -4.48 -8.60 -3.60
N VAL A 245 -3.69 -9.60 -4.01
CA VAL A 245 -3.23 -9.76 -5.41
C VAL A 245 -4.04 -10.74 -6.24
N GLN A 246 -5.01 -11.45 -5.67
CA GLN A 246 -5.84 -12.45 -6.38
C GLN A 246 -6.58 -11.90 -7.61
N HIS A 247 -6.77 -10.58 -7.69
CA HIS A 247 -7.44 -9.91 -8.81
C HIS A 247 -6.47 -9.15 -9.72
N PHE A 248 -5.15 -9.27 -9.51
CA PHE A 248 -4.15 -8.63 -10.36
C PHE A 248 -4.12 -9.33 -11.73
N PRO A 249 -4.46 -8.64 -12.83
CA PRO A 249 -4.49 -9.26 -14.15
C PRO A 249 -3.07 -9.45 -14.69
N PHE A 250 -2.90 -10.45 -15.55
CA PHE A 250 -1.67 -10.72 -16.28
C PHE A 250 -1.95 -10.74 -17.77
N GLY A 251 -1.00 -10.24 -18.55
CA GLY A 251 -1.10 -10.12 -20.00
C GLY A 251 0.28 -10.17 -20.64
N SER A 252 0.43 -9.41 -21.71
CA SER A 252 1.65 -9.27 -22.48
C SER A 252 2.74 -8.47 -21.77
N LEU A 253 2.35 -7.43 -21.03
CA LEU A 253 3.28 -6.51 -20.37
C LEU A 253 3.67 -7.06 -19.00
N PHE A 254 2.71 -7.61 -18.26
CA PHE A 254 2.98 -8.42 -17.07
C PHE A 254 2.67 -9.88 -17.34
N VAL A 255 3.69 -10.60 -17.81
CA VAL A 255 3.53 -12.00 -18.20
C VAL A 255 3.54 -12.92 -16.99
N TRP A 256 2.55 -13.82 -16.91
CA TRP A 256 2.51 -14.91 -15.94
C TRP A 256 3.43 -16.06 -16.37
N LYS A 257 4.75 -15.84 -16.34
CA LYS A 257 5.79 -16.85 -16.59
C LYS A 257 6.71 -16.95 -15.39
N GLN A 258 7.24 -18.16 -15.16
CA GLN A 258 8.25 -18.35 -14.13
C GLN A 258 9.52 -17.62 -14.52
N ASP A 259 10.00 -16.72 -13.65
CA ASP A 259 11.31 -16.11 -13.80
C ASP A 259 12.39 -17.16 -13.48
N PRO A 260 13.27 -17.53 -14.44
CA PRO A 260 14.34 -18.51 -14.22
C PRO A 260 15.36 -18.05 -13.18
N ASN A 261 15.44 -16.74 -12.91
CA ASN A 261 16.34 -16.15 -11.92
C ASN A 261 15.67 -15.89 -10.57
N ALA A 262 14.37 -16.22 -10.42
CA ALA A 262 13.67 -16.01 -9.16
C ALA A 262 14.29 -16.86 -8.05
N THR A 263 14.75 -16.19 -6.99
CA THR A 263 15.19 -16.89 -5.78
C THR A 263 13.99 -17.54 -5.12
N SER A 264 14.07 -18.84 -4.78
CA SER A 264 12.97 -19.54 -4.13
C SER A 264 12.69 -18.93 -2.75
N THR A 265 11.60 -18.18 -2.62
CA THR A 265 11.15 -17.67 -1.32
C THR A 265 10.59 -18.80 -0.47
N ALA A 266 11.07 -18.92 0.77
CA ALA A 266 10.49 -19.82 1.75
C ALA A 266 9.00 -19.47 1.98
N PRO A 267 8.12 -20.48 2.15
CA PRO A 267 6.69 -20.24 2.36
C PRO A 267 6.48 -19.41 3.65
N SER A 268 5.94 -18.20 3.50
CA SER A 268 5.45 -17.39 4.62
C SER A 268 4.15 -17.99 5.14
N ALA A 269 3.93 -17.97 6.45
CA ALA A 269 2.71 -18.50 7.10
C ALA A 269 1.40 -17.88 6.56
N HIS A 270 1.46 -16.82 5.75
CA HIS A 270 0.32 -16.19 5.09
C HIS A 270 -0.10 -16.82 3.75
N THR A 271 0.69 -17.73 3.16
CA THR A 271 0.32 -18.40 1.89
C THR A 271 -0.54 -19.65 2.08
N SER A 272 -0.73 -20.11 3.32
CA SER A 272 -1.41 -21.36 3.66
C SER A 272 -2.94 -21.24 3.86
N SER A 273 -3.53 -20.06 3.63
CA SER A 273 -4.97 -19.82 3.74
C SER A 273 -5.69 -19.94 2.38
N GLY A 274 -5.38 -20.97 1.59
CA GLY A 274 -6.05 -21.27 0.32
C GLY A 274 -6.82 -22.59 0.39
N PRO A 275 -7.97 -22.73 -0.31
CA PRO A 275 -8.71 -23.99 -0.34
C PRO A 275 -7.89 -25.09 -1.03
N GLN A 276 -7.51 -26.12 -0.27
CA GLN A 276 -6.79 -27.28 -0.82
C GLN A 276 -7.70 -28.11 -1.72
N ILE A 277 -7.47 -28.06 -3.03
CA ILE A 277 -8.05 -29.03 -3.97
C ILE A 277 -7.27 -30.35 -3.80
N ARG A 278 -7.90 -31.33 -3.15
CA ARG A 278 -7.34 -32.67 -2.96
C ARG A 278 -7.59 -33.52 -4.20
N THR A 279 -6.61 -33.62 -5.10
CA THR A 279 -6.59 -34.66 -6.13
C THR A 279 -6.27 -36.00 -5.48
N GLN A 280 -7.25 -36.90 -5.44
CA GLN A 280 -7.07 -38.29 -5.00
C GLN A 280 -6.47 -39.11 -6.15
N ILE A 281 -5.32 -39.73 -5.91
CA ILE A 281 -4.79 -40.85 -6.72
C ILE A 281 -4.95 -42.12 -5.86
N PRO A 282 -5.52 -43.22 -6.38
CA PRO A 282 -5.66 -44.45 -5.61
C PRO A 282 -4.33 -45.21 -5.54
N ALA A 283 -3.93 -45.62 -4.34
CA ALA A 283 -2.77 -46.50 -4.11
C ALA A 283 -3.23 -47.94 -3.86
N SER A 284 -2.55 -48.90 -4.50
CA SER A 284 -2.67 -50.35 -4.24
C SER A 284 -1.82 -50.78 -3.03
N PRO A 285 -2.12 -51.94 -2.39
CA PRO A 285 -1.80 -52.16 -0.98
C PRO A 285 -0.51 -52.97 -0.76
N SER A 286 0.17 -52.71 0.35
CA SER A 286 1.13 -53.64 0.96
C SER A 286 0.89 -53.74 2.48
N LEU A 287 1.03 -54.96 2.98
CA LEU A 287 0.65 -55.44 4.31
C LEU A 287 1.83 -55.47 5.30
N SER A 288 1.48 -55.46 6.60
CA SER A 288 2.23 -55.89 7.81
C SER A 288 3.29 -54.93 8.37
N ALA A 289 3.52 -54.74 9.67
CA ALA A 289 2.89 -55.14 10.95
C ALA A 289 3.47 -54.25 12.09
N GLN A 290 2.74 -54.14 13.22
CA GLN A 290 3.10 -53.86 14.66
C GLN A 290 4.45 -53.15 14.99
N SER A 291 4.60 -52.22 15.95
CA SER A 291 4.05 -52.05 17.31
C SER A 291 4.53 -50.71 17.93
N ASP A 292 3.76 -50.18 18.89
CA ASP A 292 4.10 -49.33 20.06
C ASP A 292 5.24 -48.28 20.01
N ALA A 293 4.86 -47.00 20.21
CA ALA A 293 5.34 -46.16 21.32
C ALA A 293 4.75 -44.74 21.19
N GLY A 294 4.13 -44.23 22.26
CA GLY A 294 3.40 -42.97 22.25
C GLY A 294 4.26 -41.70 22.25
N THR A 295 3.63 -40.56 21.95
CA THR A 295 3.83 -39.27 22.63
C THR A 295 2.60 -38.38 22.38
N ARG A 296 2.09 -37.79 23.45
CA ARG A 296 0.83 -37.03 23.58
C ARG A 296 0.91 -35.67 22.87
N ALA A 297 -0.20 -35.26 22.25
CA ALA A 297 -0.48 -33.86 21.92
C ALA A 297 -1.09 -33.13 23.14
N PRO A 298 -0.60 -31.94 23.53
CA PRO A 298 -1.25 -31.11 24.53
C PRO A 298 -2.47 -30.41 23.90
N TRP A 299 -3.40 -29.94 24.73
CA TRP A 299 -4.65 -29.25 24.36
C TRP A 299 -5.83 -30.16 23.99
N VAL A 300 -6.17 -31.07 24.91
CA VAL A 300 -7.55 -31.54 25.09
C VAL A 300 -7.98 -31.19 26.51
N LEU A 301 -8.93 -30.25 26.64
CA LEU A 301 -9.79 -30.16 27.81
C LEU A 301 -11.24 -30.12 27.33
N LYS A 302 -12.00 -31.12 27.78
CA LYS A 302 -13.45 -31.23 27.63
C LYS A 302 -14.16 -30.40 28.72
N PRO A 303 -15.44 -30.03 28.51
CA PRO A 303 -16.17 -29.08 29.33
C PRO A 303 -16.83 -29.73 30.55
N THR A 304 -17.18 -28.93 31.55
CA THR A 304 -18.17 -29.28 32.59
C THR A 304 -19.17 -28.11 32.74
N SER A 305 -20.45 -28.44 32.60
CA SER A 305 -21.63 -27.66 33.01
C SER A 305 -21.64 -27.50 34.56
N VAL A 306 -22.27 -26.50 35.19
CA VAL A 306 -23.71 -26.20 35.28
C VAL A 306 -23.94 -24.76 35.81
N GLY A 307 -25.04 -24.09 35.42
CA GLY A 307 -25.58 -22.92 36.12
C GLY A 307 -26.46 -21.99 35.26
N MET A 308 -27.78 -22.16 35.37
CA MET A 308 -28.85 -21.40 34.68
C MET A 308 -29.01 -19.97 35.25
N GLY A 309 -29.21 -18.95 34.41
CA GLY A 309 -29.65 -17.62 34.86
C GLY A 309 -29.62 -16.50 33.81
N ASP A 310 -30.81 -16.22 33.26
CA ASP A 310 -31.33 -14.93 32.77
C ASP A 310 -30.89 -14.24 31.46
N LEU A 311 -31.94 -13.69 30.83
CA LEU A 311 -32.06 -13.02 29.55
C LEU A 311 -31.54 -11.57 29.58
N ARG A 312 -30.76 -11.16 28.57
CA ARG A 312 -30.93 -9.89 27.82
C ARG A 312 -29.90 -9.74 26.69
N GLY A 313 -30.36 -9.18 25.57
CA GLY A 313 -29.67 -9.15 24.29
C GLY A 313 -28.39 -8.31 24.22
N GLY A 314 -27.53 -8.68 23.28
CA GLY A 314 -26.34 -7.96 22.87
C GLY A 314 -25.94 -8.36 21.46
N VAL A 315 -25.84 -7.35 20.58
CA VAL A 315 -25.42 -7.44 19.17
C VAL A 315 -23.97 -7.95 19.07
N PRO A 316 -23.60 -8.85 18.14
CA PRO A 316 -22.23 -9.31 18.04
C PRO A 316 -21.33 -8.24 17.41
N SER A 317 -20.32 -7.84 18.18
CA SER A 317 -19.22 -6.97 17.77
C SER A 317 -18.36 -7.65 16.70
N SER A 318 -17.90 -6.83 15.75
CA SER A 318 -17.01 -7.18 14.64
C SER A 318 -15.75 -7.90 15.08
N HIS A 319 -15.36 -8.92 14.31
CA HIS A 319 -14.14 -9.70 14.49
C HIS A 319 -12.89 -8.80 14.48
N GLN A 320 -12.14 -8.80 15.59
CA GLN A 320 -10.78 -8.28 15.63
C GLN A 320 -9.85 -9.25 14.90
N VAL A 321 -9.23 -8.78 13.83
CA VAL A 321 -8.08 -9.44 13.19
C VAL A 321 -6.85 -9.16 14.07
N PRO A 322 -5.95 -10.13 14.32
CA PRO A 322 -4.74 -9.88 15.10
C PRO A 322 -3.87 -8.83 14.41
N ALA A 323 -3.37 -7.86 15.19
CA ALA A 323 -2.45 -6.85 14.68
C ALA A 323 -1.10 -7.50 14.31
N THR A 324 -0.78 -7.58 13.02
CA THR A 324 0.56 -7.95 12.53
C THR A 324 1.51 -6.83 12.90
N ARG A 325 2.45 -7.08 13.81
CA ARG A 325 3.46 -6.10 14.24
C ARG A 325 4.63 -6.09 13.25
N ALA A 326 5.17 -4.92 12.91
CA ALA A 326 6.33 -4.81 12.02
C ALA A 326 7.57 -5.45 12.71
N PRO A 327 8.07 -6.63 12.27
CA PRO A 327 9.10 -7.37 13.01
C PRO A 327 10.45 -6.62 13.05
N TRP A 328 10.68 -5.74 12.08
CA TRP A 328 11.88 -4.93 11.94
C TRP A 328 11.90 -3.69 12.84
N ALA A 329 10.77 -3.30 13.45
CA ALA A 329 10.70 -2.17 14.38
C ALA A 329 11.19 -2.53 15.81
N SER A 330 11.49 -3.80 16.08
CA SER A 330 11.66 -4.35 17.43
C SER A 330 13.12 -4.55 17.89
N GLN A 331 14.06 -3.69 17.48
CA GLN A 331 15.39 -3.69 18.08
C GLN A 331 15.68 -2.30 18.67
N GLY A 332 15.49 -2.15 19.98
CA GLY A 332 15.94 -0.99 20.74
C GLY A 332 14.87 -0.24 21.53
N GLY A 333 14.13 -0.93 22.41
CA GLY A 333 13.26 -0.26 23.38
C GLY A 333 12.84 -1.16 24.52
N GLN A 334 13.38 -0.92 25.72
CA GLN A 334 12.78 -1.40 26.97
C GLN A 334 11.30 -1.01 26.99
N GLN A 335 10.43 -1.98 27.34
CA GLN A 335 9.03 -1.73 27.66
C GLN A 335 8.94 -0.58 28.67
N ARG A 336 8.53 0.62 28.22
CA ARG A 336 8.07 1.66 29.13
C ARG A 336 6.61 1.38 29.43
N ASN A 337 6.32 1.03 30.68
CA ASN A 337 4.97 1.00 31.20
C ASN A 337 4.33 2.39 31.06
N PRO A 338 3.00 2.47 30.83
CA PRO A 338 2.29 3.74 30.81
C PRO A 338 2.42 4.45 32.17
N PRO A 339 2.47 5.79 32.21
CA PRO A 339 2.51 6.52 33.47
C PRO A 339 1.23 6.26 34.27
N GLN A 340 1.38 5.77 35.50
CA GLN A 340 0.28 5.67 36.46
C GLN A 340 -0.25 7.08 36.75
N ARG A 341 -1.58 7.26 36.66
CA ARG A 341 -2.26 8.46 37.12
C ARG A 341 -2.12 8.55 38.64
N GLU A 342 -1.48 9.59 39.14
CA GLU A 342 -1.65 9.97 40.54
C GLU A 342 -3.05 10.60 40.74
N PRO A 343 -3.75 10.30 41.84
CA PRO A 343 -5.06 10.88 42.12
C PRO A 343 -4.92 12.38 42.48
N PHE A 344 -5.79 13.20 41.90
CA PHE A 344 -5.92 14.62 42.21
C PHE A 344 -6.26 14.84 43.71
N PRO A 345 -5.66 15.84 44.38
CA PRO A 345 -6.07 16.21 45.73
C PRO A 345 -7.47 16.87 45.72
N PRO A 346 -8.29 16.67 46.77
CA PRO A 346 -9.64 17.22 46.82
C PRO A 346 -9.64 18.76 46.91
N ALA A 347 -10.62 19.36 46.25
CA ALA A 347 -10.87 20.80 46.24
C ALA A 347 -11.25 21.30 47.65
N ASN A 348 -10.53 22.31 48.14
CA ASN A 348 -10.89 23.03 49.36
C ASN A 348 -12.15 23.86 49.13
N SER A 349 -13.21 23.52 49.85
CA SER A 349 -14.37 24.36 50.10
C SER A 349 -14.22 25.03 51.48
N SER A 350 -14.04 26.34 51.50
CA SER A 350 -14.54 27.19 52.59
C SER A 350 -14.38 28.68 52.24
N GLU A 351 -15.52 29.34 52.16
CA GLU A 351 -15.68 30.78 52.33
C GLU A 351 -15.24 31.19 53.75
N ARG A 352 -14.36 32.19 53.86
CA ARG A 352 -14.55 33.46 54.59
C ARG A 352 -13.29 34.30 54.57
#